data_AF-A0A935ZJ41-F1
#
_entry.id   AF-A0A935ZJ41-F1
#
_cell.length_a   1.000
_cell.length_b   1.000
_cell.length_c   1.000
_cell.angle_alpha   90.00
_cell.angle_beta   90.00
_cell.angle_gamma   90.00
#
_symmetry.space_group_name_H-M   'P 1'
#
loop_
_entity.id
_entity.type
_entity.pdbx_description
1 polymer ?
#
loop_
_entity_poly.entity_id
_entity_poly.type
_entity_poly.pdbx_seq_one_letter_code
_entity_poly.pdbx_strand_id
1 'polypeptide(L)'
;MRNRDAWGVGLSLAILFGGACADDGIPTQADGTSDCGRVHEGDLYILEDSDLTSFSDLSHVTGNLRIRLGAVEQKDLSFLNCVETIGLGLIVKANNYLETTEGLPRLTALSKLVVAENPRLRVFAGFEQIDKIGLLDVSMNDALQEVHLESLESIERLNIGYCMGPGTFLAGNDSLAEAGGFACLASVGDLMIRGNEALVSTQVLDALASNGAPPLDDVRIMWNPKLPEQEVNAKLDALGVEGSRWVCGNAGGVQDECDCGIE
;
A
#
# COMPACT_ATOMS: atom_id res chain seq x y z
N MET A 1 -57.06 7.26 -26.42
CA MET A 1 -56.13 6.27 -27.01
C MET A 1 -54.74 6.92 -26.86
N ARG A 2 -53.94 6.70 -25.81
CA ARG A 2 -53.27 5.49 -25.26
C ARG A 2 -52.19 4.91 -26.20
N ASN A 3 -50.91 5.16 -25.86
CA ASN A 3 -49.67 4.43 -26.21
C ASN A 3 -49.33 4.26 -27.73
N ARG A 4 -48.08 4.07 -28.21
CA ARG A 4 -46.69 4.03 -27.68
C ARG A 4 -45.74 4.37 -28.88
N ASP A 5 -44.40 4.39 -28.88
CA ASP A 5 -43.35 3.93 -27.95
C ASP A 5 -42.03 4.75 -28.11
N ALA A 6 -40.91 4.24 -27.58
CA ALA A 6 -39.51 4.65 -27.80
C ALA A 6 -39.00 4.42 -29.26
N TRP A 7 -37.77 4.73 -29.70
CA TRP A 7 -36.44 4.55 -29.08
C TRP A 7 -35.46 5.67 -29.43
N GLY A 8 -34.60 6.02 -28.47
CA GLY A 8 -33.34 6.72 -28.72
C GLY A 8 -32.17 5.73 -28.78
N VAL A 9 -31.05 6.16 -29.37
CA VAL A 9 -29.76 5.47 -29.26
C VAL A 9 -28.74 6.51 -28.84
N GLY A 10 -28.39 6.52 -27.55
CA GLY A 10 -27.29 7.34 -27.06
C GLY A 10 -25.96 6.67 -27.44
N LEU A 11 -25.03 7.43 -28.02
CA LEU A 11 -23.64 7.00 -28.04
C LEU A 11 -23.11 7.06 -26.60
N SER A 12 -22.89 5.89 -25.98
CA SER A 12 -22.06 5.82 -24.78
C SER A 12 -20.64 6.22 -25.16
N LEU A 13 -20.22 7.40 -24.72
CA LEU A 13 -18.85 7.87 -24.86
C LEU A 13 -18.00 7.08 -23.86
N ALA A 14 -17.37 5.99 -24.31
CA ALA A 14 -16.34 5.32 -23.53
C ALA A 14 -15.15 6.27 -23.39
N ILE A 15 -14.98 6.85 -22.20
CA ILE A 15 -13.80 7.63 -21.85
C ILE A 15 -12.67 6.63 -21.65
N LEU A 16 -11.84 6.48 -22.67
CA LEU A 16 -10.56 5.78 -22.56
C LEU A 16 -9.63 6.63 -21.68
N PHE A 17 -9.53 6.27 -20.40
CA PHE A 17 -8.44 6.72 -19.53
C PHE A 17 -7.15 5.97 -19.89
N GLY A 18 -6.60 6.24 -21.07
CA GLY A 18 -5.24 5.85 -21.41
C GLY A 18 -4.28 6.99 -21.01
N GLY A 19 -3.37 6.74 -20.07
CA GLY A 19 -2.23 7.64 -19.81
C GLY A 19 -1.84 7.89 -18.36
N ALA A 20 -2.35 7.16 -17.36
CA ALA A 20 -1.89 7.29 -15.97
C ALA A 20 -0.70 6.37 -15.61
N CYS A 21 -0.62 5.17 -16.21
CA CYS A 21 0.26 4.10 -15.72
C CYS A 21 1.72 4.17 -16.19
N ALA A 22 2.04 4.96 -17.21
CA ALA A 22 3.41 5.25 -17.59
C ALA A 22 3.51 6.59 -18.32
N ASP A 23 4.36 7.48 -17.83
CA ASP A 23 5.19 8.32 -18.68
C ASP A 23 6.61 7.73 -18.62
N ASP A 24 7.19 7.36 -19.76
CA ASP A 24 8.49 6.69 -19.88
C ASP A 24 9.64 7.66 -19.56
N GLY A 25 9.72 8.06 -18.29
CA GLY A 25 10.61 9.09 -17.78
C GLY A 25 11.51 8.57 -16.67
N ILE A 26 12.43 7.64 -16.97
CA ILE A 26 13.59 7.38 -16.09
C ILE A 26 14.26 8.73 -15.81
N PRO A 27 14.40 9.19 -14.55
CA PRO A 27 15.07 10.45 -14.25
C PRO A 27 16.59 10.34 -14.45
N THR A 28 17.05 10.37 -15.70
CA THR A 28 18.48 10.38 -16.03
C THR A 28 19.09 11.75 -15.73
N GLN A 29 19.33 12.02 -14.44
CA GLN A 29 20.22 13.08 -13.95
C GLN A 29 21.14 12.52 -12.87
N ALA A 30 22.05 11.64 -13.29
CA ALA A 30 23.27 11.39 -12.55
C ALA A 30 24.29 12.49 -12.90
N ASP A 31 24.22 13.62 -12.18
CA ASP A 31 25.36 14.52 -12.01
C ASP A 31 25.42 15.00 -10.55
N GLY A 32 26.64 15.14 -10.03
CA GLY A 32 26.93 15.18 -8.60
C GLY A 32 27.48 13.84 -8.10
N THR A 33 28.75 13.87 -7.68
CA THR A 33 29.53 12.71 -7.23
C THR A 33 29.08 12.19 -5.86
N SER A 34 27.90 11.56 -5.83
CA SER A 34 27.50 10.65 -4.75
C SER A 34 28.19 9.30 -4.98
N ASP A 35 28.93 8.81 -3.98
CA ASP A 35 29.62 7.51 -4.04
C ASP A 35 28.63 6.36 -3.77
N CYS A 36 27.47 6.39 -4.45
CA CYS A 36 26.48 5.32 -4.40
C CYS A 36 27.09 4.07 -5.05
N GLY A 37 27.51 3.10 -4.26
CA GLY A 37 28.24 1.96 -4.77
C GLY A 37 28.50 0.82 -3.78
N ARG A 38 28.22 1.02 -2.48
CA ARG A 38 28.40 -0.04 -1.49
C ARG A 38 27.28 -1.07 -1.59
N VAL A 39 27.68 -2.33 -1.76
CA VAL A 39 26.81 -3.50 -1.67
C VAL A 39 26.96 -4.11 -0.27
N HIS A 40 25.84 -4.36 0.40
CA HIS A 40 25.80 -5.15 1.64
C HIS A 40 25.31 -6.56 1.33
N GLU A 41 26.14 -7.56 1.66
CA GLU A 41 25.80 -8.97 1.43
C GLU A 41 24.97 -9.55 2.58
N GLY A 42 23.84 -10.17 2.22
CA GLY A 42 22.88 -10.75 3.15
C GLY A 42 21.96 -9.72 3.81
N ASP A 43 21.41 -10.09 4.96
CA ASP A 43 20.50 -9.23 5.73
C ASP A 43 21.27 -8.06 6.39
N LEU A 44 20.70 -6.85 6.33
CA LEU A 44 21.16 -5.65 7.01
C LEU A 44 20.15 -5.23 8.08
N TYR A 45 20.64 -4.91 9.27
CA TYR A 45 19.86 -4.41 10.39
C TYR A 45 20.37 -3.01 10.76
N ILE A 46 19.49 -2.02 10.67
CA ILE A 46 19.72 -0.64 11.09
C ILE A 46 18.93 -0.44 12.38
N LEU A 47 19.68 -0.37 13.49
CA LEU A 47 19.16 -0.35 14.85
C LEU A 47 19.52 0.98 15.54
N GLU A 48 19.00 1.20 16.75
CA GLU A 48 19.18 2.46 17.49
C GLU A 48 20.63 2.85 17.83
N ASP A 49 21.58 1.91 17.72
CA ASP A 49 23.02 2.10 17.91
C ASP A 49 23.80 2.26 16.59
N SER A 50 23.12 2.20 15.43
CA SER A 50 23.74 2.28 14.11
C SER A 50 24.10 3.72 13.72
N ASP A 51 25.32 3.92 13.21
CA ASP A 51 25.71 5.19 12.58
C ASP A 51 25.00 5.35 11.23
N LEU A 52 23.94 6.16 11.21
CA LEU A 52 23.15 6.39 9.99
C LEU A 52 23.96 7.01 8.85
N THR A 53 25.04 7.73 9.14
CA THR A 53 25.89 8.33 8.10
C THR A 53 26.64 7.28 7.29
N SER A 54 26.87 6.10 7.88
CA SER A 54 27.53 4.98 7.21
C SER A 54 26.72 4.37 6.06
N PHE A 55 25.43 4.66 5.92
CA PHE A 55 24.58 4.16 4.83
C PHE A 55 24.45 5.12 3.63
N SER A 56 25.11 6.29 3.69
CA SER A 56 25.06 7.31 2.61
C SER A 56 25.72 6.89 1.28
N ASP A 57 26.40 5.75 1.25
CA ASP A 57 27.01 5.10 0.07
C ASP A 57 26.29 3.79 -0.34
N LEU A 58 25.32 3.33 0.47
CA LEU A 58 24.66 2.04 0.34
C LEU A 58 23.74 2.07 -0.88
N SER A 59 24.07 1.28 -1.90
CA SER A 59 23.26 1.16 -3.12
C SER A 59 22.46 -0.14 -3.17
N HIS A 60 22.98 -1.23 -2.60
CA HIS A 60 22.39 -2.56 -2.73
C HIS A 60 22.43 -3.31 -1.40
N VAL A 61 21.34 -4.01 -1.06
CA VAL A 61 21.30 -5.01 0.03
C VAL A 61 20.85 -6.33 -0.58
N THR A 62 21.65 -7.40 -0.54
CA THR A 62 21.30 -8.66 -1.22
C THR A 62 20.27 -9.51 -0.45
N GLY A 63 20.10 -9.26 0.85
CA GLY A 63 19.04 -9.84 1.69
C GLY A 63 17.91 -8.87 2.04
N ASN A 64 17.44 -8.94 3.29
CA ASN A 64 16.44 -8.03 3.86
C ASN A 64 17.12 -6.80 4.46
N LEU A 65 16.53 -5.62 4.29
CA LEU A 65 16.85 -4.41 5.05
C LEU A 65 15.82 -4.25 6.17
N ARG A 66 16.27 -4.21 7.44
CA ARG A 66 15.39 -4.02 8.61
C ARG A 66 15.78 -2.76 9.37
N ILE A 67 14.83 -1.85 9.57
CA ILE A 67 15.04 -0.55 10.21
C ILE A 67 14.17 -0.46 11.48
N ARG A 68 14.83 -0.31 12.64
CA ARG A 68 14.21 -0.18 13.96
C ARG A 68 14.96 0.84 14.81
N LEU A 69 14.53 2.09 14.70
CA LEU A 69 15.11 3.30 15.26
C LEU A 69 14.24 3.89 16.38
N GLY A 70 13.69 3.04 17.26
CA GLY A 70 12.67 3.44 18.25
C GLY A 70 13.08 4.55 19.24
N ALA A 71 14.39 4.73 19.47
CA ALA A 71 14.94 5.78 20.35
C ALA A 71 15.69 6.91 19.59
N VAL A 72 15.74 6.86 18.26
CA VAL A 72 16.46 7.85 17.43
C VAL A 72 15.44 8.80 16.80
N GLU A 73 15.70 10.10 16.83
CA GLU A 73 14.78 11.13 16.30
C GLU A 73 14.84 11.27 14.76
N GLN A 74 14.94 10.13 14.06
CA GLN A 74 14.97 10.05 12.60
C GLN A 74 13.54 10.09 12.05
N LYS A 75 13.27 11.09 11.19
CA LYS A 75 11.91 11.42 10.68
C LYS A 75 11.57 10.82 9.32
N ASP A 76 12.58 10.43 8.57
CA ASP A 76 12.50 9.97 7.18
C ASP A 76 13.56 8.89 6.91
N LEU A 77 13.64 8.37 5.69
CA LEU A 77 14.65 7.39 5.26
C LEU A 77 15.76 8.01 4.40
N SER A 78 15.97 9.34 4.44
CA SER A 78 16.90 10.05 3.55
C SER A 78 18.38 9.65 3.68
N PHE A 79 18.75 8.99 4.78
CA PHE A 79 20.06 8.35 4.96
C PHE A 79 20.28 7.12 4.06
N LEU A 80 19.26 6.71 3.29
CA LEU A 80 19.28 5.63 2.30
C LEU A 80 19.10 6.13 0.86
N ASN A 81 19.37 7.41 0.60
CA ASN A 81 19.20 8.07 -0.70
C ASN A 81 19.91 7.39 -1.90
N CYS A 82 20.93 6.57 -1.65
CA CYS A 82 21.63 5.78 -2.66
C CYS A 82 20.99 4.41 -2.95
N VAL A 83 20.06 3.90 -2.13
CA VAL A 83 19.57 2.51 -2.23
C VAL A 83 18.72 2.34 -3.49
N GLU A 84 19.23 1.51 -4.40
CA GLU A 84 18.65 1.20 -5.71
C GLU A 84 17.86 -0.12 -5.68
N THR A 85 18.34 -1.13 -4.94
CA THR A 85 17.66 -2.43 -4.82
C THR A 85 17.82 -3.09 -3.44
N ILE A 86 16.79 -3.85 -3.05
CA ILE A 86 16.79 -4.69 -1.84
C ILE A 86 16.35 -6.11 -2.26
N GLY A 87 17.29 -7.05 -2.28
CA GLY A 87 17.13 -8.37 -2.91
C GLY A 87 15.98 -9.21 -2.33
N LEU A 88 15.64 -9.02 -1.05
CA LEU A 88 14.46 -9.65 -0.44
C LEU A 88 13.41 -8.61 -0.07
N GLY A 89 13.53 -7.94 1.09
CA GLY A 89 12.50 -7.01 1.52
C GLY A 89 12.96 -5.95 2.52
N LEU A 90 12.24 -4.84 2.50
CA LEU A 90 12.36 -3.72 3.42
C LEU A 90 11.34 -3.89 4.55
N ILE A 91 11.81 -3.83 5.80
CA ILE A 91 10.98 -3.88 7.00
C ILE A 91 11.29 -2.65 7.87
N VAL A 92 10.41 -1.65 7.84
CA VAL A 92 10.50 -0.41 8.63
C VAL A 92 9.54 -0.55 9.81
N LYS A 93 10.07 -0.97 10.97
CA LYS A 93 9.23 -1.34 12.11
C LYS A 93 9.65 -0.71 13.44
N ALA A 94 8.67 -0.23 14.21
CA ALA A 94 8.85 0.35 15.54
C ALA A 94 9.77 1.59 15.57
N ASN A 95 9.58 2.51 14.62
CA ASN A 95 10.31 3.79 14.51
C ASN A 95 9.42 4.93 15.06
N ASN A 96 9.54 5.22 16.36
CA ASN A 96 8.64 6.13 17.08
C ASN A 96 8.65 7.60 16.60
N TYR A 97 9.67 7.99 15.84
CA TYR A 97 9.91 9.35 15.35
C TYR A 97 9.74 9.50 13.84
N LEU A 98 9.57 8.40 13.11
CA LEU A 98 9.38 8.41 11.66
C LEU A 98 8.06 9.11 11.33
N GLU A 99 8.11 10.15 10.51
CA GLU A 99 6.98 10.97 10.07
C GLU A 99 6.63 10.70 8.59
N THR A 100 7.62 10.30 7.77
CA THR A 100 7.45 9.85 6.39
C THR A 100 8.38 8.66 6.06
N THR A 101 8.08 7.90 5.01
CA THR A 101 9.00 6.88 4.44
C THR A 101 9.83 7.41 3.26
N GLU A 102 9.66 8.67 2.88
CA GLU A 102 10.50 9.34 1.87
C GLU A 102 12.00 9.20 2.15
N GLY A 103 12.81 9.22 1.09
CA GLY A 103 14.27 9.13 1.18
C GLY A 103 14.88 7.98 0.39
N LEU A 104 14.07 7.19 -0.33
CA LEU A 104 14.47 6.09 -1.19
C LEU A 104 14.24 6.36 -2.71
N PRO A 105 14.56 7.56 -3.26
CA PRO A 105 14.15 7.99 -4.60
C PRO A 105 14.77 7.19 -5.77
N ARG A 106 15.65 6.22 -5.46
CA ARG A 106 16.30 5.32 -6.43
C ARG A 106 15.80 3.88 -6.33
N LEU A 107 14.98 3.55 -5.34
CA LEU A 107 14.60 2.17 -5.04
C LEU A 107 13.61 1.66 -6.09
N THR A 108 14.13 0.84 -7.00
CA THR A 108 13.39 0.30 -8.15
C THR A 108 12.90 -1.13 -7.93
N ALA A 109 13.52 -1.90 -7.04
CA ALA A 109 13.18 -3.31 -6.85
C ALA A 109 13.31 -3.80 -5.40
N LEU A 110 12.25 -4.48 -4.94
CA LEU A 110 12.17 -5.28 -3.72
C LEU A 110 11.04 -6.31 -3.83
N SER A 111 11.15 -7.45 -3.14
CA SER A 111 10.09 -8.47 -3.15
C SER A 111 9.02 -8.25 -2.06
N LYS A 112 9.40 -7.62 -0.93
CA LYS A 112 8.49 -7.37 0.20
C LYS A 112 8.72 -6.03 0.86
N LEU A 113 7.64 -5.28 1.11
CA LEU A 113 7.65 -4.03 1.87
C LEU A 113 6.74 -4.17 3.09
N VAL A 114 7.30 -3.99 4.29
CA VAL A 114 6.55 -3.98 5.56
C VAL A 114 6.84 -2.69 6.29
N VAL A 115 5.83 -1.87 6.53
CA VAL A 115 5.93 -0.62 7.29
C VAL A 115 4.90 -0.67 8.40
N ALA A 116 5.35 -0.97 9.62
CA ALA A 116 4.44 -1.25 10.72
C ALA A 116 4.88 -0.73 12.09
N GLU A 117 3.93 -0.48 12.99
CA GLU A 117 4.19 0.04 14.35
C GLU A 117 4.98 1.37 14.34
N ASN A 118 4.75 2.27 13.38
CA ASN A 118 5.38 3.60 13.32
C ASN A 118 4.34 4.68 13.70
N PRO A 119 4.13 4.96 15.01
CA PRO A 119 2.97 5.72 15.50
C PRO A 119 2.95 7.23 15.14
N ARG A 120 4.01 7.74 14.50
CA ARG A 120 4.08 9.12 13.98
C ARG A 120 4.09 9.21 12.46
N LEU A 121 4.12 8.08 11.75
CA LEU A 121 4.15 8.05 10.30
C LEU A 121 2.84 8.63 9.77
N ARG A 122 2.92 9.70 8.99
CA ARG A 122 1.75 10.36 8.36
C ARG A 122 1.68 10.11 6.87
N VAL A 123 2.84 9.99 6.23
CA VAL A 123 2.97 9.84 4.77
C VAL A 123 3.76 8.57 4.46
N PHE A 124 3.14 7.66 3.73
CA PHE A 124 3.82 6.52 3.12
C PHE A 124 4.17 6.89 1.68
N ALA A 125 5.45 7.04 1.36
CA ALA A 125 5.97 7.54 0.07
C ALA A 125 7.46 7.17 -0.08
N GLY A 126 8.11 7.57 -1.18
CA GLY A 126 9.48 7.21 -1.52
C GLY A 126 9.62 5.88 -2.27
N PHE A 127 8.52 5.40 -2.86
CA PHE A 127 8.42 4.13 -3.60
C PHE A 127 7.90 4.31 -5.04
N GLU A 128 8.00 5.54 -5.58
CA GLU A 128 7.43 5.98 -6.86
C GLU A 128 8.13 5.37 -8.10
N GLN A 129 9.10 4.48 -7.90
CA GLN A 129 9.81 3.76 -8.97
C GLN A 129 9.53 2.25 -8.94
N ILE A 130 8.60 1.79 -8.08
CA ILE A 130 8.26 0.38 -7.92
C ILE A 130 6.93 0.09 -8.62
N ASP A 131 6.99 -0.71 -9.68
CA ASP A 131 5.84 -1.18 -10.46
C ASP A 131 5.25 -2.51 -9.93
N LYS A 132 6.06 -3.32 -9.26
CA LYS A 132 5.66 -4.63 -8.74
C LYS A 132 6.26 -4.95 -7.37
N ILE A 133 5.42 -5.48 -6.48
CA ILE A 133 5.80 -6.00 -5.16
C ILE A 133 5.18 -7.39 -4.97
N GLY A 134 5.84 -8.31 -4.25
CA GLY A 134 5.20 -9.56 -3.82
C GLY A 134 4.21 -9.32 -2.68
N LEU A 135 4.70 -8.79 -1.55
CA LEU A 135 3.88 -8.49 -0.38
C LEU A 135 4.11 -7.05 0.11
N LEU A 136 3.02 -6.28 0.24
CA LEU A 136 2.97 -4.99 0.94
C LEU A 136 2.16 -5.14 2.22
N ASP A 137 2.72 -4.71 3.35
CA ASP A 137 2.04 -4.64 4.64
C ASP A 137 2.25 -3.26 5.26
N VAL A 138 1.16 -2.51 5.39
CA VAL A 138 1.13 -1.20 6.04
C VAL A 138 0.12 -1.28 7.18
N SER A 139 0.59 -1.48 8.41
CA SER A 139 -0.27 -1.79 9.56
C SER A 139 0.20 -1.13 10.86
N MET A 140 -0.72 -0.82 11.78
CA MET A 140 -0.38 -0.23 13.09
C MET A 140 0.41 1.10 12.98
N ASN A 141 0.13 1.92 11.96
CA ASN A 141 0.65 3.28 11.81
C ASN A 141 -0.48 4.28 12.05
N ASP A 142 -0.91 4.45 13.30
CA ASP A 142 -2.19 5.11 13.65
C ASP A 142 -2.31 6.57 13.18
N ALA A 143 -1.18 7.24 12.92
CA ALA A 143 -1.11 8.60 12.40
C ALA A 143 -1.10 8.71 10.86
N LEU A 144 -1.09 7.59 10.14
CA LEU A 144 -0.97 7.55 8.68
C LEU A 144 -2.22 8.15 8.02
N GLN A 145 -2.00 9.09 7.11
CA GLN A 145 -3.05 9.86 6.43
C GLN A 145 -2.96 9.72 4.92
N GLU A 146 -1.75 9.55 4.39
CA GLU A 146 -1.44 9.60 2.95
C GLU A 146 -0.59 8.38 2.56
N VAL A 147 -0.92 7.76 1.43
CA VAL A 147 -0.21 6.60 0.83
C VAL A 147 0.02 6.92 -0.63
N HIS A 148 1.28 6.82 -1.06
CA HIS A 148 1.80 7.13 -2.39
C HIS A 148 2.54 5.91 -2.97
N LEU A 149 1.87 5.23 -3.89
CA LEU A 149 2.32 4.06 -4.64
C LEU A 149 1.81 4.17 -6.09
N GLU A 150 1.77 5.39 -6.63
CA GLU A 150 1.05 5.72 -7.85
C GLU A 150 1.51 4.90 -9.05
N SER A 151 2.77 4.45 -9.07
CA SER A 151 3.36 3.59 -10.10
C SER A 151 3.13 2.08 -9.92
N LEU A 152 2.57 1.63 -8.78
CA LEU A 152 2.42 0.20 -8.48
C LEU A 152 1.31 -0.42 -9.34
N GLU A 153 1.70 -1.27 -10.28
CA GLU A 153 0.78 -1.98 -11.19
C GLU A 153 0.31 -3.33 -10.65
N SER A 154 1.20 -4.08 -9.97
CA SER A 154 0.94 -5.48 -9.62
C SER A 154 1.42 -5.84 -8.21
N ILE A 155 0.57 -6.54 -7.47
CA ILE A 155 0.92 -7.09 -6.16
C ILE A 155 0.32 -8.47 -5.90
N GLU A 156 1.07 -9.37 -5.26
CA GLU A 156 0.57 -10.72 -4.93
C GLU A 156 -0.26 -10.69 -3.63
N ARG A 157 0.15 -9.90 -2.62
CA ARG A 157 -0.60 -9.69 -1.37
C ARG A 157 -0.52 -8.25 -0.88
N LEU A 158 -1.68 -7.61 -0.73
CA LEU A 158 -1.86 -6.26 -0.22
C LEU A 158 -2.54 -6.28 1.16
N ASN A 159 -1.79 -5.95 2.21
CA ASN A 159 -2.29 -5.76 3.57
C ASN A 159 -2.29 -4.27 3.94
N ILE A 160 -3.47 -3.68 4.11
CA ILE A 160 -3.65 -2.33 4.65
C ILE A 160 -4.41 -2.43 5.98
N GLY A 161 -3.67 -2.21 7.06
CA GLY A 161 -4.16 -2.30 8.42
C GLY A 161 -4.17 -3.73 8.98
N TYR A 162 -4.71 -3.87 10.18
CA TYR A 162 -4.66 -5.08 10.99
C TYR A 162 -5.89 -5.20 11.88
N CYS A 163 -6.28 -6.43 12.21
CA CYS A 163 -7.35 -6.68 13.16
C CYS A 163 -6.98 -7.81 14.13
N MET A 164 -7.22 -7.58 15.42
CA MET A 164 -7.00 -8.53 16.51
C MET A 164 -8.29 -9.21 17.04
N GLY A 165 -9.44 -8.94 16.41
CA GLY A 165 -10.74 -9.51 16.74
C GLY A 165 -11.60 -8.64 17.68
N PRO A 166 -12.88 -9.03 17.90
CA PRO A 166 -13.83 -8.23 18.67
C PRO A 166 -13.40 -8.02 20.13
N GLY A 167 -13.46 -6.77 20.59
CA GLY A 167 -13.11 -6.39 21.97
C GLY A 167 -11.61 -6.18 22.22
N THR A 168 -10.78 -6.22 21.17
CA THR A 168 -9.36 -5.85 21.20
C THR A 168 -9.14 -4.48 20.54
N PHE A 169 -7.90 -3.97 20.58
CA PHE A 169 -7.54 -2.79 19.80
C PHE A 169 -7.52 -3.16 18.30
N LEU A 170 -8.38 -2.51 17.52
CA LEU A 170 -8.11 -2.32 16.10
C LEU A 170 -6.89 -1.40 16.00
N ALA A 171 -5.98 -1.69 15.08
CA ALA A 171 -4.71 -0.98 14.92
C ALA A 171 -4.37 -0.93 13.44
N GLY A 172 -5.29 -0.37 12.66
CA GLY A 172 -5.36 -0.56 11.22
C GLY A 172 -4.87 0.61 10.41
N ASN A 173 -4.10 1.54 10.98
CA ASN A 173 -3.86 2.89 10.46
C ASN A 173 -5.07 3.81 10.68
N ASP A 174 -5.41 4.06 11.93
CA ASP A 174 -6.66 4.69 12.36
C ASP A 174 -6.96 6.07 11.75
N SER A 175 -5.94 6.82 11.31
CA SER A 175 -6.09 8.12 10.63
C SER A 175 -6.28 8.03 9.11
N LEU A 176 -6.14 6.85 8.49
CA LEU A 176 -6.16 6.68 7.04
C LEU A 176 -7.59 6.76 6.50
N ALA A 177 -7.99 7.94 6.03
CA ALA A 177 -9.33 8.18 5.48
C ALA A 177 -9.47 7.76 4.01
N GLU A 178 -8.39 7.89 3.24
CA GLU A 178 -8.31 7.62 1.80
C GLU A 178 -7.09 6.75 1.49
N ALA A 179 -7.26 5.74 0.64
CA ALA A 179 -6.18 4.86 0.17
C ALA A 179 -5.97 5.12 -1.33
N GLY A 180 -5.62 6.38 -1.66
CA GLY A 180 -5.69 6.91 -3.03
C GLY A 180 -4.48 6.61 -3.92
N GLY A 181 -3.29 6.39 -3.36
CA GLY A 181 -2.05 6.21 -4.13
C GLY A 181 -1.91 4.87 -4.86
N PHE A 182 -2.99 4.27 -5.34
CA PHE A 182 -2.98 2.99 -6.08
C PHE A 182 -3.49 3.16 -7.51
N ALA A 183 -3.38 4.36 -8.10
CA ALA A 183 -4.02 4.72 -9.37
C ALA A 183 -3.77 3.73 -10.53
N CYS A 184 -2.57 3.14 -10.58
CA CYS A 184 -2.14 2.25 -11.66
C CYS A 184 -2.29 0.75 -11.32
N LEU A 185 -2.81 0.44 -10.13
CA LEU A 185 -2.96 -0.94 -9.65
C LEU A 185 -3.94 -1.71 -10.54
N ALA A 186 -3.40 -2.67 -11.28
CA ALA A 186 -4.09 -3.49 -12.27
C ALA A 186 -4.24 -4.96 -11.84
N SER A 187 -3.52 -5.40 -10.80
CA SER A 187 -3.64 -6.76 -10.27
C SER A 187 -3.30 -6.82 -8.79
N VAL A 188 -4.20 -7.43 -8.01
CA VAL A 188 -3.97 -7.89 -6.63
C VAL A 188 -4.38 -9.37 -6.58
N GLY A 189 -3.56 -10.23 -5.99
CA GLY A 189 -3.98 -11.58 -5.59
C GLY A 189 -4.82 -11.52 -4.32
N ASP A 190 -4.16 -11.51 -3.17
CA ASP A 190 -4.79 -11.37 -1.85
C ASP A 190 -4.98 -9.89 -1.47
N LEU A 191 -6.23 -9.48 -1.18
CA LEU A 191 -6.58 -8.13 -0.73
C LEU A 191 -7.09 -8.13 0.72
N MET A 192 -6.33 -7.59 1.65
CA MET A 192 -6.71 -7.45 3.06
C MET A 192 -6.73 -5.97 3.48
N ILE A 193 -7.92 -5.41 3.69
CA ILE A 193 -8.10 -4.03 4.20
C ILE A 193 -8.85 -4.12 5.54
N ARG A 194 -8.14 -3.92 6.65
CA ARG A 194 -8.62 -4.30 7.98
C ARG A 194 -8.37 -3.26 9.07
N GLY A 195 -9.39 -2.95 9.86
CA GLY A 195 -9.24 -2.15 11.08
C GLY A 195 -8.98 -0.65 10.85
N ASN A 196 -9.19 -0.11 9.65
CA ASN A 196 -8.91 1.29 9.34
C ASN A 196 -10.10 2.16 9.83
N GLU A 197 -10.01 2.71 11.05
CA GLU A 197 -11.07 3.47 11.72
C GLU A 197 -11.55 4.72 10.94
N ALA A 198 -10.68 5.41 10.20
CA ALA A 198 -11.03 6.57 9.37
C ALA A 198 -11.51 6.24 7.96
N LEU A 199 -11.23 5.03 7.45
CA LEU A 199 -11.33 4.73 6.02
C LEU A 199 -12.78 4.80 5.52
N VAL A 200 -13.02 5.73 4.60
CA VAL A 200 -14.28 5.88 3.86
C VAL A 200 -14.17 5.43 2.40
N SER A 201 -12.93 5.29 1.91
CA SER A 201 -12.63 5.20 0.49
C SER A 201 -12.54 3.77 -0.05
N THR A 202 -13.09 3.60 -1.24
CA THR A 202 -13.05 2.39 -2.05
C THR A 202 -12.01 2.46 -3.19
N GLN A 203 -11.14 3.49 -3.21
CA GLN A 203 -10.16 3.81 -4.27
C GLN A 203 -9.32 2.62 -4.76
N VAL A 204 -8.90 1.69 -3.88
CA VAL A 204 -8.15 0.48 -4.28
C VAL A 204 -8.97 -0.40 -5.23
N LEU A 205 -10.27 -0.58 -4.96
CA LEU A 205 -11.19 -1.32 -5.82
C LEU A 205 -11.55 -0.54 -7.10
N ASP A 206 -11.60 0.79 -7.02
CA ASP A 206 -11.83 1.65 -8.20
C ASP A 206 -10.65 1.61 -9.17
N ALA A 207 -9.41 1.61 -8.68
CA ALA A 207 -8.21 1.43 -9.50
C ALA A 207 -8.23 0.07 -10.20
N LEU A 208 -8.40 -1.02 -9.45
CA LEU A 208 -8.50 -2.38 -10.00
C LEU A 208 -9.59 -2.48 -11.08
N ALA A 209 -10.78 -1.91 -10.83
CA ALA A 209 -11.87 -1.93 -11.81
C ALA A 209 -11.58 -1.07 -13.04
N SER A 210 -10.92 0.08 -12.87
CA SER A 210 -10.56 1.00 -13.97
C SER A 210 -9.45 0.45 -14.85
N ASN A 211 -8.49 -0.27 -14.26
CA ASN A 211 -7.37 -0.92 -14.94
C ASN A 211 -7.71 -2.31 -15.50
N GLY A 212 -8.96 -2.78 -15.31
CA GLY A 212 -9.45 -4.03 -15.88
C GLY A 212 -8.85 -5.28 -15.23
N ALA A 213 -8.69 -5.24 -13.90
CA ALA A 213 -8.10 -6.34 -13.13
C ALA A 213 -8.82 -7.69 -13.35
N PRO A 214 -8.08 -8.81 -13.28
CA PRO A 214 -8.70 -10.14 -13.19
C PRO A 214 -9.48 -10.29 -11.87
N PRO A 215 -10.30 -11.36 -11.74
CA PRO A 215 -10.86 -11.75 -10.45
C PRO A 215 -9.78 -11.85 -9.37
N LEU A 216 -10.13 -11.42 -8.15
CA LEU A 216 -9.23 -11.47 -6.99
C LEU A 216 -9.17 -12.89 -6.41
N ASP A 217 -8.07 -13.24 -5.75
CA ASP A 217 -7.92 -14.53 -5.06
C ASP A 217 -8.69 -14.51 -3.72
N ASP A 218 -8.03 -14.18 -2.60
CA ASP A 218 -8.68 -14.00 -1.30
C ASP A 218 -8.92 -12.50 -0.99
N VAL A 219 -10.13 -12.15 -0.55
CA VAL A 219 -10.52 -10.79 -0.15
C VAL A 219 -11.01 -10.75 1.30
N ARG A 220 -10.38 -9.92 2.14
CA ARG A 220 -10.81 -9.62 3.51
C ARG A 220 -10.89 -8.11 3.73
N ILE A 221 -12.08 -7.53 3.56
CA ILE A 221 -12.36 -6.11 3.80
C ILE A 221 -13.27 -6.02 5.02
N MET A 222 -12.68 -5.82 6.20
CA MET A 222 -13.38 -5.99 7.46
C MET A 222 -12.97 -4.99 8.55
N TRP A 223 -13.90 -4.64 9.42
CA TRP A 223 -13.65 -3.70 10.53
C TRP A 223 -13.14 -2.33 10.08
N ASN A 224 -13.66 -1.81 8.96
CA ASN A 224 -13.44 -0.43 8.54
C ASN A 224 -14.77 0.33 8.73
N PRO A 225 -15.09 0.81 9.95
CA PRO A 225 -16.47 1.15 10.35
C PRO A 225 -17.09 2.35 9.62
N LYS A 226 -16.31 3.07 8.79
CA LYS A 226 -16.77 4.17 7.92
C LYS A 226 -16.82 3.81 6.43
N LEU A 227 -16.30 2.65 6.03
CA LEU A 227 -16.23 2.19 4.64
C LEU A 227 -17.59 1.63 4.19
N PRO A 228 -18.25 2.14 3.11
CA PRO A 228 -19.59 1.70 2.74
C PRO A 228 -19.67 0.24 2.28
N GLU A 229 -20.21 -0.65 3.10
CA GLU A 229 -20.17 -2.11 2.85
C GLU A 229 -20.95 -2.52 1.59
N GLN A 230 -22.07 -1.85 1.32
CA GLN A 230 -22.86 -2.09 0.11
C GLN A 230 -22.09 -1.73 -1.17
N GLU A 231 -21.26 -0.67 -1.13
CA GLU A 231 -20.45 -0.25 -2.27
C GLU A 231 -19.28 -1.19 -2.50
N VAL A 232 -18.57 -1.57 -1.43
CA VAL A 232 -17.51 -2.60 -1.46
C VAL A 232 -18.04 -3.88 -2.11
N ASN A 233 -19.19 -4.38 -1.65
CA ASN A 233 -19.78 -5.60 -2.21
C ASN A 233 -20.15 -5.44 -3.70
N ALA A 234 -20.74 -4.31 -4.10
CA ALA A 234 -21.08 -4.06 -5.50
C ALA A 234 -19.84 -3.99 -6.43
N LYS A 235 -18.71 -3.45 -5.95
CA LYS A 235 -17.45 -3.46 -6.72
C LYS A 235 -16.84 -4.86 -6.79
N LEU A 236 -16.85 -5.62 -5.69
CA LEU A 236 -16.37 -7.01 -5.68
C LEU A 236 -17.22 -7.95 -6.55
N ASP A 237 -18.53 -7.71 -6.66
CA ASP A 237 -19.41 -8.43 -7.59
C ASP A 237 -19.07 -8.15 -9.07
N ALA A 238 -18.52 -6.96 -9.37
CA ALA A 238 -18.10 -6.57 -10.72
C ALA A 238 -16.68 -7.04 -11.07
N LEU A 239 -15.75 -7.03 -10.11
CA LEU A 239 -14.39 -7.55 -10.25
C LEU A 239 -14.35 -9.09 -10.30
N GLY A 240 -15.17 -9.74 -9.48
CA GLY A 240 -15.07 -11.16 -9.21
C GLY A 240 -14.06 -11.49 -8.11
N VAL A 241 -14.34 -12.58 -7.39
CA VAL A 241 -13.45 -13.18 -6.38
C VAL A 241 -13.53 -14.69 -6.57
N GLU A 242 -12.39 -15.35 -6.79
CA GLU A 242 -12.32 -16.81 -7.00
C GLU A 242 -12.10 -17.60 -5.70
N GLY A 243 -11.43 -17.00 -4.72
CA GLY A 243 -11.20 -17.56 -3.39
C GLY A 243 -12.21 -17.08 -2.35
N SER A 244 -11.70 -16.81 -1.15
CA SER A 244 -12.48 -16.47 0.04
C SER A 244 -12.88 -15.00 0.03
N ARG A 245 -14.17 -14.70 0.24
CA ARG A 245 -14.66 -13.32 0.38
C ARG A 245 -15.24 -13.08 1.76
N TRP A 246 -14.53 -12.27 2.55
CA TRP A 246 -14.94 -11.84 3.89
C TRP A 246 -15.13 -10.32 3.89
N VAL A 247 -16.39 -9.89 3.93
CA VAL A 247 -16.76 -8.46 4.01
C VAL A 247 -17.76 -8.30 5.14
N CYS A 248 -17.35 -7.65 6.23
CA CYS A 248 -18.16 -7.50 7.44
C CYS A 248 -17.62 -6.41 8.37
N GLY A 249 -18.44 -5.91 9.30
CA GLY A 249 -17.99 -4.91 10.27
C GLY A 249 -17.62 -3.55 9.64
N ASN A 250 -18.02 -3.31 8.38
CA ASN A 250 -17.89 -2.01 7.73
C ASN A 250 -19.21 -1.22 7.83
N ALA A 251 -19.26 0.00 7.30
CA ALA A 251 -20.41 0.89 7.44
C ALA A 251 -21.67 0.33 6.75
N GLY A 252 -22.75 0.15 7.53
CA GLY A 252 -24.03 -0.39 7.07
C GLY A 252 -24.08 -1.92 6.95
N GLY A 253 -23.00 -2.62 7.31
CA GLY A 253 -22.92 -4.07 7.34
C GLY A 253 -23.61 -4.74 8.53
N VAL A 254 -23.72 -6.07 8.48
CA VAL A 254 -24.14 -6.90 9.63
C VAL A 254 -22.90 -7.31 10.43
N GLN A 255 -22.92 -7.13 11.75
CA GLN A 255 -21.74 -7.34 12.60
C GLN A 255 -21.57 -8.79 13.11
N ASP A 256 -22.62 -9.61 13.02
CA ASP A 256 -22.78 -10.83 13.83
C ASP A 256 -21.82 -12.00 13.49
N GLU A 257 -21.09 -11.94 12.37
CA GLU A 257 -20.17 -13.01 11.91
C GLU A 257 -18.74 -12.53 11.59
N CYS A 258 -18.31 -11.39 12.13
CA CYS A 258 -17.03 -10.76 11.76
C CYS A 258 -15.83 -11.19 12.63
N ASP A 259 -15.39 -12.44 12.52
CA ASP A 259 -14.08 -12.88 13.05
C ASP A 259 -12.94 -12.39 12.14
N CYS A 260 -11.84 -11.93 12.73
CA CYS A 260 -10.65 -11.51 11.99
C CYS A 260 -9.79 -12.69 11.52
N GLY A 261 -10.05 -13.89 12.05
CA GLY A 261 -9.35 -15.12 11.70
C GLY A 261 -7.93 -15.08 12.24
N ILE A 262 -7.72 -15.68 13.41
CA ILE A 262 -6.38 -15.77 14.01
C ILE A 262 -5.53 -16.71 13.14
N GLU A 263 -4.63 -16.15 12.35
CA GLU A 263 -3.60 -16.85 11.55
C GLU A 263 -2.31 -17.08 12.34
#